data_AF-G2E8E4-F1
#
_entry.id   AF-G2E8E4-F1
#
_cell.length_a   1.000
_cell.length_b   1.000
_cell.length_c   1.000
_cell.angle_alpha   90.00
_cell.angle_beta   90.00
_cell.angle_gamma   90.00
#
_symmetry.space_group_name_H-M   'P 1'
#
loop_
_entity.id
_entity.type
_entity.pdbx_description
1 polymer ?
#
loop_
_entity_poly.entity_id
_entity_poly.type
_entity_poly.pdbx_seq_one_letter_code
_entity_poly.pdbx_strand_id
1 'polypeptide(L)'
;MFDTETLQTLLNLPDIAIDRVVLTERKTLKIYVHSTLEGTECHRCDKPIDHDYGLGQEINLRHLPLFDYTTVIVLRPKRYQCRHCSDRPTTSQTTVVVYASGVGHQGLRKFGVRSPIAHLPARA
;
A
#
# COMPACT_ATOMS: atom_id res chain seq x y z
N MET A 1 3.14 -14.39 20.75
CA MET A 1 2.44 -14.00 19.52
C MET A 1 2.89 -12.58 19.21
N PHE A 2 3.35 -12.29 17.99
CA PHE A 2 3.81 -10.94 17.64
C PHE A 2 2.64 -9.96 17.73
N ASP A 3 2.80 -8.86 18.43
CA ASP A 3 1.79 -7.81 18.47
C ASP A 3 1.81 -7.01 17.17
N THR A 4 0.62 -6.58 16.76
CA THR A 4 0.40 -5.92 15.47
C THR A 4 1.11 -4.56 15.39
N GLU A 5 1.17 -3.83 16.50
CA GLU A 5 1.77 -2.49 16.60
C GLU A 5 3.29 -2.54 16.41
N THR A 6 3.97 -3.49 17.06
CA THR A 6 5.40 -3.75 16.84
C THR A 6 5.66 -4.17 15.41
N LEU A 7 4.83 -5.03 14.81
CA LEU A 7 5.00 -5.43 13.42
C LEU A 7 4.83 -4.25 12.45
N GLN A 8 3.84 -3.37 12.66
CA GLN A 8 3.69 -2.15 11.84
C GLN A 8 4.93 -1.26 11.96
N THR A 9 5.43 -1.07 13.17
CA THR A 9 6.64 -0.28 13.44
C THR A 9 7.86 -0.88 12.73
N LEU A 10 8.04 -2.19 12.78
CA LEU A 10 9.17 -2.88 12.16
C LEU A 10 9.11 -2.93 10.63
N LEU A 11 7.91 -3.01 10.06
CA LEU A 11 7.72 -2.94 8.61
C LEU A 11 7.94 -1.52 8.08
N ASN A 12 7.77 -0.50 8.94
CA ASN A 12 7.94 0.92 8.58
C ASN A 12 7.15 1.30 7.31
N LEU A 13 5.92 0.81 7.21
CA LEU A 13 5.02 1.09 6.10
C LEU A 13 3.88 2.00 6.60
N PRO A 14 3.75 3.22 6.06
CA PRO A 14 2.62 4.10 6.39
C PRO A 14 1.33 3.60 5.72
N ASP A 15 0.20 4.06 6.23
CA ASP A 15 -1.13 3.90 5.60
C ASP A 15 -1.56 2.45 5.33
N ILE A 16 -1.06 1.51 6.15
CA ILE A 16 -1.45 0.11 6.13
C ILE A 16 -1.92 -0.38 7.50
N ALA A 17 -2.89 -1.28 7.48
CA ALA A 17 -3.33 -2.05 8.63
C ALA A 17 -3.01 -3.52 8.41
N ILE A 18 -2.53 -4.20 9.45
CA ILE A 18 -2.26 -5.64 9.41
C ILE A 18 -3.54 -6.38 9.77
N ASP A 19 -3.98 -7.24 8.85
CA ASP A 19 -5.19 -8.06 9.02
C ASP A 19 -4.91 -9.33 9.81
N ARG A 20 -3.81 -10.01 9.45
CA ARG A 20 -3.44 -11.29 10.02
C ARG A 20 -1.99 -11.62 9.74
N VAL A 21 -1.43 -12.45 10.60
CA VAL A 21 -0.06 -12.92 10.49
C VAL A 21 -0.08 -14.45 10.52
N VAL A 22 0.57 -15.07 9.53
CA VAL A 22 0.63 -16.52 9.38
C VAL A 22 2.08 -16.95 9.33
N LEU A 23 2.49 -17.77 10.29
CA LEU A 23 3.77 -18.45 10.26
C LEU A 23 3.62 -19.78 9.51
N THR A 24 4.43 -20.01 8.50
CA THR A 24 4.45 -21.29 7.78
C THR A 24 5.60 -22.18 8.25
N GLU A 25 5.50 -23.48 7.93
CA GLU A 25 6.48 -24.51 8.28
C GLU A 25 7.91 -24.22 7.79
N ARG A 26 8.08 -23.34 6.78
CA ARG A 26 9.38 -22.98 6.20
C ARG A 26 10.03 -21.76 6.86
N LYS A 27 9.71 -21.45 8.12
CA LYS A 27 10.11 -20.19 8.77
C LYS A 27 9.76 -18.96 7.92
N THR A 28 8.62 -19.00 7.23
CA THR A 28 8.13 -17.85 6.45
C THR A 28 7.03 -17.16 7.23
N LEU A 29 7.24 -15.88 7.51
CA LEU A 29 6.27 -15.00 8.15
C LEU A 29 5.47 -14.28 7.06
N LYS A 30 4.22 -14.69 6.85
CA LYS A 30 3.29 -14.01 5.93
C LYS A 30 2.46 -13.01 6.70
N ILE A 31 2.61 -11.73 6.36
CA ILE A 31 1.89 -10.63 6.99
C ILE A 31 0.89 -10.11 5.97
N TYR A 32 -0.40 -10.35 6.22
CA TYR A 32 -1.47 -9.87 5.36
C TYR A 32 -1.85 -8.46 5.80
N VAL A 33 -1.88 -7.55 4.83
CA VAL A 33 -2.14 -6.13 5.08
C VAL A 33 -3.12 -5.58 4.06
N HIS A 34 -3.86 -4.56 4.46
CA HIS A 34 -4.66 -3.73 3.57
C HIS A 34 -4.32 -2.25 3.74
N SER A 35 -4.59 -1.47 2.69
CA SER A 35 -4.44 -0.01 2.74
C SER A 35 -5.58 0.62 3.54
N THR A 36 -5.24 1.50 4.48
CA THR A 36 -6.20 2.29 5.24
C THR A 36 -6.71 3.51 4.48
N LEU A 37 -6.01 3.96 3.43
CA LEU A 37 -6.51 5.08 2.63
C LEU A 37 -7.84 4.74 1.94
N GLU A 38 -8.67 5.76 1.84
CA GLU A 38 -9.94 5.74 1.12
C GLU A 38 -9.83 6.68 -0.07
N GLY A 39 -9.71 6.08 -1.26
CA GLY A 39 -9.62 6.79 -2.52
C GLY A 39 -8.20 6.86 -3.08
N THR A 40 -8.11 7.31 -4.33
CA THR A 40 -6.86 7.55 -5.05
C THR A 40 -7.07 8.64 -6.10
N GLU A 41 -6.01 9.26 -6.58
CA GLU A 41 -6.10 10.17 -7.73
C GLU A 41 -6.19 9.40 -9.05
N CYS A 42 -6.93 9.95 -10.01
CA CYS A 42 -6.96 9.42 -11.36
C CYS A 42 -5.65 9.70 -12.10
N HIS A 43 -4.95 8.66 -12.55
CA HIS A 43 -3.71 8.80 -13.34
C HIS A 43 -3.86 9.55 -14.69
N ARG A 44 -5.08 9.87 -15.12
CA ARG A 44 -5.38 10.58 -16.37
C ARG A 44 -5.76 12.04 -16.18
N CYS A 45 -6.55 12.34 -15.14
CA CYS A 45 -7.13 13.67 -14.95
C CYS A 45 -6.82 14.28 -13.59
N ASP A 46 -6.04 13.59 -12.75
CA ASP A 46 -5.60 13.96 -11.40
C ASP A 46 -6.73 14.28 -10.41
N LYS A 47 -7.99 14.03 -10.79
CA LYS A 47 -9.14 14.19 -9.91
C LYS A 47 -9.17 13.07 -8.86
N PRO A 48 -9.60 13.38 -7.62
CA PRO A 48 -9.80 12.35 -6.60
C PRO A 48 -10.87 11.36 -7.06
N ILE A 49 -10.65 10.08 -6.76
CA ILE A 49 -11.58 8.98 -6.97
C ILE A 49 -11.82 8.34 -5.61
N ASP A 50 -13.06 8.37 -5.17
CA ASP A 50 -13.56 7.69 -3.96
C ASP A 50 -14.34 6.42 -4.31
N HIS A 51 -14.74 6.25 -5.58
CA HIS A 51 -15.53 5.12 -6.02
C HIS A 51 -14.73 3.82 -6.07
N ASP A 52 -14.90 3.01 -5.03
CA ASP A 52 -14.40 1.64 -4.96
C ASP A 52 -15.04 0.78 -6.07
N TYR A 53 -14.18 0.17 -6.87
CA TYR A 53 -14.53 -0.72 -7.97
C TYR A 53 -14.19 -2.19 -7.64
N GLY A 54 -13.56 -2.43 -6.50
CA GLY A 54 -13.21 -3.74 -5.98
C GLY A 54 -11.72 -3.91 -5.73
N LEU A 55 -11.32 -5.15 -5.48
CA LEU A 55 -9.94 -5.50 -5.16
C LEU A 55 -9.17 -5.98 -6.39
N GLY A 56 -7.90 -5.63 -6.44
CA GLY A 56 -6.93 -6.16 -7.39
C GLY A 56 -6.50 -7.58 -7.04
N GLN A 57 -5.60 -8.11 -7.86
CA GLN A 57 -4.96 -9.39 -7.59
C GLN A 57 -4.12 -9.31 -6.32
N GLU A 58 -4.00 -10.44 -5.63
CA GLU A 58 -3.13 -10.56 -4.47
C GLU A 58 -1.66 -10.49 -4.90
N ILE A 59 -0.90 -9.63 -4.23
CA ILE A 59 0.51 -9.40 -4.48
C ILE A 59 1.29 -9.85 -3.25
N ASN A 60 2.34 -10.64 -3.49
CA ASN A 60 3.28 -11.09 -2.46
C ASN A 60 4.59 -10.32 -2.62
N LEU A 61 4.95 -9.56 -1.61
CA LEU A 61 6.12 -8.69 -1.60
C LEU A 61 7.12 -9.21 -0.59
N ARG A 62 8.35 -9.48 -1.04
CA ARG A 62 9.42 -9.91 -0.14
C ARG A 62 9.91 -8.70 0.65
N HIS A 63 10.02 -8.87 1.96
CA HIS A 63 10.57 -7.88 2.88
C HIS A 63 11.88 -8.39 3.48
N LEU A 64 12.63 -7.47 4.12
CA LEU A 64 13.75 -7.85 4.97
C LEU A 64 13.28 -8.86 6.04
N PRO A 65 14.08 -9.91 6.32
CA PRO A 65 13.75 -10.85 7.37
C PRO A 65 13.53 -10.16 8.72
N LEU A 66 12.44 -10.52 9.39
CA LEU A 66 12.15 -10.13 10.76
C LEU A 66 12.39 -11.34 11.66
N PHE A 67 13.17 -11.17 12.73
CA PHE A 67 13.45 -12.21 13.72
C PHE A 67 13.93 -13.55 13.10
N ASP A 68 14.81 -13.49 12.08
CA ASP A 68 15.30 -14.63 11.30
C ASP A 68 14.24 -15.40 10.49
N TYR A 69 13.04 -14.85 10.32
CA TYR A 69 12.01 -15.40 9.45
C TYR A 69 12.04 -14.73 8.07
N THR A 70 11.90 -15.54 7.02
CA THR A 70 11.65 -15.00 5.67
C THR A 70 10.33 -14.26 5.70
N THR A 71 10.34 -12.94 5.52
CA THR A 71 9.15 -12.11 5.70
C THR A 71 8.53 -11.77 4.35
N VAL A 72 7.23 -12.04 4.21
CA VAL A 72 6.45 -11.77 3.01
C VAL A 72 5.23 -10.96 3.39
N ILE A 73 5.07 -9.81 2.76
CA ILE A 73 3.89 -8.95 2.90
C ILE A 73 2.93 -9.34 1.79
N VAL A 74 1.69 -9.65 2.17
CA VAL A 74 0.63 -10.06 1.27
C VAL A 74 -0.45 -8.99 1.27
N LEU A 75 -0.78 -8.45 0.11
CA LEU A 75 -1.83 -7.42 0.02
C LEU A 75 -2.65 -7.52 -1.25
N ARG A 76 -3.85 -6.95 -1.21
CA ARG A 76 -4.75 -6.80 -2.37
C ARG A 76 -5.00 -5.31 -2.57
N PRO A 77 -4.45 -4.69 -3.63
CA PRO A 77 -4.65 -3.26 -3.87
C PRO A 77 -6.14 -2.96 -4.10
N LYS A 78 -6.66 -1.89 -3.49
CA LYS A 78 -7.99 -1.37 -3.85
C LYS A 78 -7.94 -0.79 -5.27
N ARG A 79 -8.99 -1.03 -6.05
CA ARG A 79 -9.15 -0.49 -7.41
C ARG A 79 -10.27 0.53 -7.38
N TYR A 80 -9.99 1.67 -7.98
CA TYR A 80 -10.93 2.78 -8.06
C TYR A 80 -11.28 3.03 -9.52
N GLN A 81 -12.54 3.36 -9.79
CA GLN A 81 -12.98 3.72 -11.15
C GLN A 81 -13.25 5.22 -11.22
N CYS A 82 -12.51 5.90 -12.10
CA CYS A 82 -12.73 7.33 -12.32
C CYS A 82 -14.09 7.55 -13.01
N ARG A 83 -14.96 8.35 -12.40
CA ARG A 83 -16.25 8.73 -12.99
C ARG A 83 -16.21 10.03 -13.81
N HIS A 84 -15.09 10.74 -13.79
CA HIS A 84 -14.92 12.03 -14.47
C HIS A 84 -14.42 11.91 -15.91
N CYS A 85 -13.60 10.89 -16.21
CA CYS A 85 -13.15 10.65 -17.59
C CYS A 85 -14.25 9.94 -18.38
N SER A 86 -14.41 10.31 -19.66
CA SER A 86 -15.36 9.68 -20.59
C SER A 86 -15.21 8.16 -20.64
N ASP A 87 -13.97 7.68 -20.65
CA ASP A 87 -13.63 6.26 -20.84
C ASP A 87 -13.63 5.46 -19.53
N ARG A 88 -13.97 6.11 -18.41
CA ARG A 88 -14.04 5.52 -17.05
C ARG A 88 -12.86 4.59 -16.68
N PRO A 89 -11.61 5.08 -16.77
CA PRO A 89 -10.43 4.28 -16.51
C PRO A 89 -10.42 3.78 -15.05
N THR A 90 -9.87 2.59 -14.85
CA THR A 90 -9.60 2.03 -13.51
C THR A 90 -8.18 2.38 -13.09
N THR A 91 -8.03 2.80 -11.84
CA THR A 91 -6.73 3.12 -11.22
C THR A 91 -6.56 2.21 -10.01
N SER A 92 -5.44 1.48 -9.97
CA SER A 92 -5.10 0.68 -8.80
C SER A 92 -4.29 1.53 -7.83
N GLN A 93 -4.61 1.44 -6.55
CA GLN A 93 -3.94 2.23 -5.54
C GLN A 93 -2.47 1.79 -5.39
N THR A 94 -1.53 2.74 -5.42
CA THR A 94 -0.07 2.47 -5.41
C THR A 94 0.52 2.63 -4.01
N THR A 95 -0.21 2.27 -2.95
CA THR A 95 0.19 2.52 -1.56
C THR A 95 1.51 1.84 -1.16
N VAL A 96 1.94 0.81 -1.88
CA VAL A 96 3.05 -0.03 -1.42
C VAL A 96 4.33 0.28 -2.19
N VAL A 97 5.05 1.29 -1.71
CA VAL A 97 6.48 1.44 -1.98
C VAL A 97 7.22 0.46 -1.09
N VAL A 98 7.49 -0.75 -1.59
CA VAL A 98 8.42 -1.67 -0.93
C VAL A 98 9.81 -1.16 -1.19
N TYR A 99 10.51 -0.73 -0.15
CA TYR A 99 11.95 -0.53 -0.23
C TYR A 99 12.59 -1.91 -0.44
N ALA A 100 12.90 -2.24 -1.69
CA ALA A 100 13.88 -3.28 -1.96
C ALA A 100 15.21 -2.75 -1.41
N SER A 101 15.69 -3.32 -0.30
CA SER A 101 17.01 -3.03 0.24
C SER A 101 18.08 -3.52 -0.75
N GLY A 102 18.32 -2.70 -1.78
CA GLY A 102 19.46 -2.78 -2.68
C GLY A 102 20.35 -1.59 -2.39
N VAL A 103 21.49 -1.83 -1.75
CA VAL A 103 22.55 -0.84 -1.57
C VAL A 103 22.94 -0.30 -2.94
N GLY A 104 22.75 1.01 -3.19
CA GLY A 104 23.05 1.62 -4.49
C GLY A 104 22.77 3.11 -4.51
N HIS A 105 23.83 3.89 -4.36
CA HIS A 105 23.87 5.34 -4.46
C HIS A 105 23.23 5.88 -5.76
N GLN A 106 22.51 7.00 -5.60
CA GLN A 106 22.24 8.06 -6.59
C GLN A 106 21.32 7.71 -7.78
N GLY A 107 20.21 8.46 -7.86
CA GLY A 107 19.43 8.59 -9.10
C GLY A 107 17.95 8.21 -9.03
N LEU A 108 17.30 8.26 -7.87
CA LEU A 108 15.85 8.08 -7.82
C LEU A 108 15.15 9.38 -8.21
N ARG A 109 14.69 9.43 -9.47
CA ARG A 109 13.58 10.29 -9.87
C ARG A 109 12.46 10.06 -8.86
N LYS A 110 12.27 11.04 -7.98
CA LYS A 110 11.06 11.17 -7.17
C LYS A 110 9.89 11.18 -8.16
N PHE A 111 9.26 10.02 -8.39
CA PHE A 111 7.87 10.04 -8.82
C PHE A 111 7.15 10.71 -7.66
N GLY A 112 6.83 11.99 -7.86
CA GLY A 112 6.24 12.83 -6.85
C GLY A 112 4.92 12.21 -6.44
N VAL A 113 4.92 11.50 -5.31
CA VAL A 113 3.72 11.29 -4.52
C VAL A 113 3.40 12.66 -3.95
N ARG A 114 2.68 13.47 -4.72
CA ARG A 114 1.95 14.59 -4.14
C ARG A 114 0.87 13.94 -3.28
N SER A 115 1.15 13.84 -1.99
CA SER A 115 0.11 13.66 -0.98
C SER A 115 -0.92 14.77 -1.17
N PRO A 116 -2.21 14.48 -1.36
CA PRO A 116 -3.25 15.47 -1.24
C PRO A 116 -3.98 15.25 0.08
N ILE A 117 -3.26 15.28 1.21
CA ILE A 117 -3.91 15.50 2.50
C ILE A 117 -3.58 16.90 2.97
N ALA A 118 -4.10 17.88 2.24
CA ALA A 118 -4.52 19.13 2.87
C ALA A 118 -5.99 18.96 3.24
N HIS A 119 -6.23 18.45 4.45
CA HIS A 119 -7.51 18.62 5.11
C HIS A 119 -7.83 20.12 5.16
N LEU A 120 -8.77 20.58 4.34
CA LEU A 120 -9.47 21.83 4.60
C LEU A 120 -10.79 21.45 5.28
N PRO A 121 -11.04 21.83 6.55
CA PRO A 121 -12.34 21.63 7.15
C PRO A 121 -13.34 22.55 6.43
N ALA A 122 -14.48 21.96 6.04
CA ALA A 122 -15.65 22.72 5.62
C ALA A 122 -16.02 23.69 6.75
N ARG A 123 -15.99 25.00 6.47
CA ARG A 123 -16.55 26.01 7.36
C ARG A 123 -17.76 26.65 6.69
N ALA A 124 -18.89 26.43 7.37
CA ALA A 124 -20.13 27.19 7.52
C ALA A 124 -20.83 27.73 6.25
#